data_AF-A0A497KLT7-F1
#
_entry.id   AF-A0A497KLT7-F1
#
_cell.length_a   1.000
_cell.length_b   1.000
_cell.length_c   1.000
_cell.angle_alpha   90.00
_cell.angle_beta   90.00
_cell.angle_gamma   90.00
#
_symmetry.space_group_name_H-M   'P 1'
#
loop_
_entity.id
_entity.type
_entity.pdbx_description
1 polymer ?
#
loop_
_entity_poly.entity_id
_entity_poly.type
_entity_poly.pdbx_seq_one_letter_code
_entity_poly.pdbx_strand_id
1 'polypeptide(L)'
;MEYPAISCSSWPLEEYGGPGGYVVGLEPGTSFPNMKAFERMRERVVLLKPGEKYHSSVTISVHLGSDEVQGVLESVDKIRNGIIPEVSKRPLNEFSPAQ
;
A
#
# COMPACT_ATOMS: atom_id res chain seq x y z
N MET A 1 2.35 -18.55 -14.85
CA MET A 1 1.24 -18.17 -13.95
C MET A 1 1.58 -16.77 -13.49
N GLU A 2 1.04 -15.75 -14.16
CA GLU A 2 1.33 -14.34 -13.84
C GLU A 2 0.52 -13.91 -12.64
N TYR A 3 1.19 -13.45 -11.58
CA TYR A 3 0.54 -12.75 -10.48
C TYR A 3 0.31 -11.30 -10.90
N PRO A 4 -0.90 -10.74 -10.76
CA PRO A 4 -1.13 -9.34 -11.11
C PRO A 4 -0.31 -8.42 -10.19
N ALA A 5 0.26 -7.38 -10.79
CA ALA A 5 1.15 -6.44 -10.14
C ALA A 5 0.49 -5.78 -8.92
N ILE A 6 1.20 -5.82 -7.79
CA ILE A 6 0.95 -4.92 -6.66
C ILE A 6 1.20 -3.49 -7.18
N SER A 7 0.29 -2.56 -6.90
CA SER A 7 0.41 -1.16 -7.28
C SER A 7 1.75 -0.60 -6.78
N CYS A 8 2.67 -0.37 -7.71
CA CYS A 8 3.95 0.30 -7.47
C CYS A 8 3.75 1.80 -7.71
N SER A 9 3.77 2.60 -6.65
CA SER A 9 3.97 4.04 -6.76
C SER A 9 5.42 4.29 -7.19
N SER A 10 5.63 4.53 -8.49
CA SER A 10 6.90 5.07 -8.98
C SER A 10 7.02 6.52 -8.51
N TRP A 11 7.68 6.74 -7.38
CA TRP A 11 8.14 8.08 -7.01
C TRP A 11 9.20 8.52 -8.03
N PRO A 12 9.13 9.75 -8.58
CA PRO A 12 10.25 10.28 -9.34
C PRO A 12 11.40 10.51 -8.36
N LEU A 13 12.33 9.56 -8.27
CA LEU A 13 13.67 9.80 -7.72
C LEU A 13 14.51 10.53 -8.77
N GLU A 14 14.04 11.70 -9.20
CA GLU A 14 14.89 12.64 -9.93
C GLU A 14 15.44 13.67 -8.95
N GLU A 15 16.44 13.27 -8.18
CA GLU A 15 17.50 14.18 -7.77
C GLU A 15 18.80 13.37 -7.60
N TYR A 16 19.86 13.83 -8.24
CA TYR A 16 21.20 13.22 -8.38
C TYR A 16 21.43 12.21 -9.52
N GLY A 17 21.04 12.54 -10.76
CA GLY A 17 21.80 12.24 -11.99
C GLY A 17 22.30 10.81 -12.27
N GLY A 18 21.80 9.80 -11.56
CA GLY A 18 22.13 8.39 -11.71
C GLY A 18 20.94 7.61 -12.29
N PRO A 19 21.16 6.38 -12.78
CA PRO A 19 20.06 5.50 -13.15
C PRO A 19 19.15 5.29 -11.93
N GLY A 20 17.83 5.37 -12.13
CA GLY A 20 16.85 5.19 -11.06
C GLY A 20 17.07 3.89 -10.27
N GLY A 21 16.75 3.92 -8.98
CA GLY A 21 16.93 2.76 -8.10
C GLY A 21 15.95 1.61 -8.39
N TYR A 22 16.39 0.37 -8.21
CA TYR A 22 15.51 -0.82 -8.23
C TYR A 22 14.94 -1.04 -6.82
N VAL A 23 13.75 -0.47 -6.58
CA VAL A 23 13.11 -0.43 -5.25
C VAL A 23 11.64 -0.84 -5.37
N VAL A 24 11.11 -1.45 -4.30
CA VAL A 24 9.68 -1.71 -4.11
C VAL A 24 9.19 -0.98 -2.86
N GLY A 25 8.01 -0.36 -2.95
CA GLY A 25 7.33 0.27 -1.81
C GLY A 25 6.26 -0.64 -1.22
N LEU A 26 6.27 -0.81 0.10
CA LEU A 26 5.11 -1.28 0.87
C LEU A 26 4.67 -0.11 1.75
N GLU A 27 3.52 0.48 1.44
CA GLU A 27 3.11 1.79 1.98
C GLU A 27 1.83 1.69 2.83
N PRO A 28 1.87 1.18 4.08
CA PRO A 28 0.74 1.27 5.00
C PRO A 28 0.42 2.74 5.31
N GLY A 29 -0.81 3.17 5.10
CA GLY A 29 -1.25 4.54 5.35
C GLY A 29 -2.75 4.65 5.52
N THR A 30 -3.22 5.83 5.93
CA THR A 30 -4.66 6.13 6.02
C THR A 30 -5.23 6.63 4.69
N SER A 31 -4.36 7.04 3.76
CA SER A 31 -4.68 7.63 2.47
C SER A 31 -3.80 7.08 1.34
N PHE A 32 -4.26 7.23 0.11
CA PHE A 32 -3.49 6.91 -1.10
C PHE A 32 -2.60 8.09 -1.53
N PRO A 33 -1.61 7.88 -2.42
CA PRO A 33 -0.73 8.94 -2.94
C PRO A 33 -1.44 9.87 -3.94
N ASN A 34 -2.66 10.32 -3.62
CA ASN A 34 -3.42 11.29 -4.39
C ASN A 34 -3.26 12.70 -3.80
N MET A 35 -3.80 13.71 -4.49
CA MET A 35 -3.90 15.07 -3.95
C MET A 35 -4.67 15.09 -2.63
N LYS A 36 -4.17 15.86 -1.65
CA LYS A 36 -4.76 15.99 -0.31
C LYS A 36 -6.25 16.40 -0.31
N ALA A 37 -6.67 17.22 -1.28
CA ALA A 37 -8.07 17.61 -1.43
C ALA A 37 -8.99 16.41 -1.73
N PHE A 38 -8.55 15.51 -2.63
CA PHE A 38 -9.28 14.30 -2.97
C PHE A 38 -9.35 13.34 -1.77
N GLU A 39 -8.23 13.13 -1.08
CA GLU A 39 -8.20 12.25 0.11
C GLU A 39 -9.05 12.79 1.26
N ARG A 40 -9.16 14.12 1.42
CA ARG A 40 -10.10 14.75 2.38
C ARG A 40 -11.55 14.50 2.01
N MET A 41 -11.91 14.64 0.73
CA MET A 41 -13.27 14.35 0.25
C MET A 41 -13.64 12.88 0.41
N ARG A 42 -12.65 11.99 0.42
CA ARG A 42 -12.81 10.54 0.66
C ARG A 42 -12.69 10.14 2.12
N GLU A 43 -12.60 11.12 3.04
CA GLU A 43 -12.52 10.91 4.49
C GLU A 43 -11.30 10.05 4.93
N ARG A 44 -10.24 10.02 4.12
CA ARG A 44 -9.00 9.27 4.37
C ARG A 44 -7.91 10.07 5.10
N VAL A 45 -8.16 11.37 5.30
CA VAL A 45 -7.29 12.24 6.10
C VAL A 45 -7.79 12.27 7.54
N VAL A 46 -6.99 11.73 8.47
CA VAL A 46 -7.31 11.75 9.90
C VAL A 46 -7.41 13.19 10.41
N LEU A 47 -8.55 13.52 11.01
CA LEU A 47 -8.82 14.80 11.66
C LEU A 47 -8.80 14.58 13.18
N LEU A 48 -7.89 15.27 13.88
CA LEU A 48 -7.79 15.23 15.34
C LEU A 48 -8.26 16.54 15.95
N LYS A 49 -9.15 16.47 16.94
CA LYS A 49 -9.56 17.60 17.77
C LYS A 49 -8.50 17.89 18.85
N PRO A 50 -8.57 19.06 19.50
CA PRO A 50 -7.70 19.36 20.63
C PRO A 50 -7.76 18.26 21.70
N GLY A 51 -6.60 17.70 22.05
CA GLY A 51 -6.46 16.63 23.06
C GLY A 51 -6.62 15.20 22.53
N GLU A 52 -7.05 15.01 21.28
CA GLU A 52 -7.14 13.67 20.68
C GLU A 52 -5.76 13.15 20.24
N LYS A 53 -5.62 11.83 20.21
CA LYS A 53 -4.40 11.12 19.81
C LYS A 53 -4.75 10.04 18.80
N TYR A 54 -3.93 9.93 17.75
CA TYR A 54 -3.93 8.81 16.83
C TYR A 54 -2.71 7.94 17.10
N HIS A 55 -2.90 6.63 17.17
CA HIS A 55 -1.82 5.66 17.35
C HIS A 55 -1.83 4.70 16.17
N SER A 56 -0.66 4.46 15.59
CA SER A 56 -0.43 3.44 14.57
C SER A 56 0.84 2.66 14.89
N SER A 57 0.89 1.40 14.47
CA SER A 57 2.03 0.51 14.66
C SER A 57 2.22 -0.33 13.42
N VAL A 58 3.46 -0.49 13.00
CA VAL A 58 3.85 -1.39 11.91
C VAL A 58 4.96 -2.28 12.44
N THR A 59 4.86 -3.58 12.18
CA THR A 59 5.94 -4.53 12.44
C THR A 59 6.56 -4.92 11.10
N ILE A 60 7.89 -4.85 11.02
CA ILE A 60 8.66 -5.25 9.85
C ILE A 60 9.56 -6.41 10.26
N SER A 61 9.49 -7.50 9.51
CA SER A 61 10.29 -8.70 9.72
C SER A 61 11.02 -9.05 8.44
N VAL A 62 12.27 -9.50 8.57
CA VAL A 62 13.07 -10.02 7.44
C VAL A 62 13.03 -11.53 7.52
N HIS A 63 12.60 -12.17 6.42
CA HIS A 63 12.56 -13.62 6.28
C HIS A 63 13.68 -14.06 5.36
N LEU A 64 14.61 -14.85 5.88
CA LEU A 64 15.83 -15.25 5.16
C LEU A 64 15.72 -16.67 4.57
N GLY A 65 14.76 -17.47 5.05
CA GLY A 65 14.56 -18.86 4.65
C GLY A 65 13.21 -19.11 3.98
N SER A 66 13.16 -20.13 3.13
CA SER A 66 11.93 -20.60 2.49
C SER A 66 10.84 -20.98 3.49
N ASP A 67 11.24 -21.59 4.61
CA ASP A 67 10.30 -22.08 5.63
C ASP A 67 9.61 -20.92 6.35
N GLU A 68 10.34 -19.83 6.60
CA GLU A 68 9.80 -18.60 7.19
C GLU A 68 8.82 -17.91 6.24
N VAL A 69 9.18 -17.83 4.95
CA VAL A 69 8.30 -17.30 3.90
C VAL A 69 7.02 -18.14 3.80
N GLN A 70 7.15 -19.47 3.82
CA GLN A 70 6.01 -20.38 3.76
C GLN A 70 5.07 -20.18 4.95
N GLY A 71 5.60 -20.03 6.17
CA GLY A 71 4.78 -19.73 7.35
C GLY A 71 4.01 -18.41 7.26
N VAL A 72 4.62 -17.38 6.64
CA VAL A 72 3.94 -16.10 6.39
C VAL A 72 2.86 -16.24 5.32
N LEU A 73 3.12 -16.98 4.24
CA LEU A 73 2.12 -17.25 3.19
C LEU A 73 0.89 -17.96 3.76
N GLU A 74 1.09 -18.97 4.61
CA GLU A 74 -0.02 -19.65 5.31
C GLU A 74 -0.81 -18.71 6.21
N SER A 75 -0.13 -17.76 6.86
CA SER A 75 -0.78 -16.76 7.71
C SER A 75 -1.62 -15.78 6.87
N VAL A 76 -1.11 -15.34 5.72
CA VAL A 76 -1.83 -14.52 4.75
C VAL A 76 -3.05 -15.26 4.21
N ASP A 77 -2.91 -16.54 3.87
CA ASP A 77 -4.01 -17.36 3.36
C ASP A 77 -5.14 -17.53 4.39
N LYS A 78 -4.80 -17.70 5.67
CA LYS A 78 -5.77 -17.72 6.77
C LYS A 78 -6.52 -16.40 6.89
N ILE A 79 -5.83 -15.26 6.76
CA ILE A 79 -6.47 -13.93 6.78
C ILE A 79 -7.40 -13.77 5.56
N ARG A 80 -6.93 -14.19 4.37
CA ARG A 80 -7.72 -14.13 3.13
C ARG A 80 -8.99 -14.96 3.23
N ASN A 81 -8.98 -16.06 3.98
CA ASN A 81 -10.14 -16.91 4.27
C ASN A 81 -10.95 -17.29 3.01
N GLY A 82 -10.24 -17.64 1.93
CA GLY A 82 -10.84 -18.02 0.65
C GLY A 82 -11.47 -16.88 -0.17
N ILE A 83 -11.40 -15.63 0.30
CA ILE A 83 -11.86 -14.46 -0.46
C ILE A 83 -10.96 -14.27 -1.69
N ILE A 84 -11.57 -14.27 -2.87
CA ILE A 84 -10.87 -13.99 -4.13
C ILE A 84 -10.81 -12.46 -4.30
N PRO A 85 -9.61 -11.86 -4.44
CA PRO A 85 -9.49 -10.42 -4.66
C PRO A 85 -10.12 -10.01 -6.00
N GLU A 86 -10.85 -8.89 -5.98
CA GLU A 86 -11.28 -8.24 -7.22
C GLU A 86 -10.13 -7.41 -7.80
N VAL A 87 -9.81 -7.64 -9.08
CA VAL A 87 -8.75 -6.91 -9.78
C VAL A 87 -9.39 -6.05 -10.87
N SER A 88 -9.40 -4.73 -10.64
CA SER A 88 -9.88 -3.77 -11.64
C SER A 88 -8.79 -3.46 -12.67
N LYS A 89 -9.17 -3.45 -13.96
CA LYS A 89 -8.27 -3.08 -15.07
C LYS A 89 -8.12 -1.57 -15.27
N ARG A 90 -8.92 -0.77 -14.58
CA ARG A 90 -8.90 0.70 -14.64
C ARG A 90 -8.93 1.27 -13.23
N PRO A 91 -8.31 2.44 -13.00
CA PRO A 91 -8.45 3.13 -11.73
C PRO A 91 -9.94 3.31 -11.39
N LEU A 92 -10.31 2.95 -10.17
CA LEU A 92 -11.66 3.17 -9.67
C LEU A 92 -11.72 4.59 -9.09
N ASN A 93 -12.76 5.35 -9.45
CA ASN A 93 -12.94 6.73 -8.99
C ASN A 93 -12.97 6.85 -7.45
N GLU A 94 -13.29 5.76 -6.75
CA GLU A 94 -13.24 5.66 -5.29
C GLU A 94 -11.82 5.83 -4.71
N PHE A 95 -10.82 5.27 -5.40
CA PHE A 95 -9.44 5.19 -4.93
C PHE A 95 -8.49 6.14 -5.66
N SER A 96 -8.88 6.67 -6.82
CA SER A 96 -8.10 7.60 -7.64
C SER A 96 -9.01 8.70 -8.21
N PRO A 97 -8.52 9.93 -8.42
CA PRO A 97 -9.20 10.92 -9.24
C PRO A 97 -9.48 10.40 -10.64
N ALA A 98 -10.52 10.94 -11.29
CA ALA A 98 -10.73 10.72 -12.72
C ALA A 98 -9.50 11.22 -13.49
N GLN A 99 -8.98 10.38 -14.39
CA GLN A 99 -7.84 10.70 -15.26
C GLN A 99 -8.25 11.60 -16.42
#